data_AF-A0A7V8VSI2-F1
#
_entry.id   AF-A0A7V8VSI2-F1
#
_cell.length_a   1.000
_cell.length_b   1.000
_cell.length_c   1.000
_cell.angle_alpha   90.00
_cell.angle_beta   90.00
_cell.angle_gamma   90.00
#
_symmetry.space_group_name_H-M   'P 1'
#
loop_
_entity.id
_entity.type
_entity.pdbx_description
1 polymer ?
#
loop_
_entity_poly.entity_id
_entity_poly.type
_entity_poly.pdbx_seq_one_letter_code
_entity_poly.pdbx_strand_id
1 'polypeptide(L)'
;MRFLRLLALLLLGLLALPTRSEAQHSAANGKHDCFQRHLREAIELNRERLPLYSRLTDGASERISRRLIWSERLALPVAWYVDRRASGYLQAGIPLVCDEFVSMELTPAFRARAPIAPQPVTTFRPTDTRRVRRAVRGSYRQGDFPGVSAVLEGELRRLEDAPTYHCMLRHLLESALRIANLAPIQAARAEELGMDSPEGLSWLLLRLHLLTLEDAARLDRAAAPLQAEGIPIICQDVPPIAPLPEELEIR
;
A
#
# COMPACT_ATOMS: atom_id res chain seq x y z
N MET A 1 -1.31 -16.94 9.81
CA MET A 1 -0.99 -16.93 11.26
C MET A 1 0.25 -16.11 11.64
N ARG A 2 1.34 -16.04 10.84
CA ARG A 2 2.52 -15.22 11.20
C ARG A 2 2.26 -13.70 11.15
N PHE A 3 1.48 -13.21 10.17
CA PHE A 3 1.07 -11.80 10.05
C PHE A 3 0.25 -11.32 11.27
N LEU A 4 -0.78 -12.07 11.68
CA LEU A 4 -1.59 -11.80 12.88
C LEU A 4 -0.76 -11.73 14.19
N ARG A 5 0.26 -12.58 14.33
CA ARG A 5 1.16 -12.53 15.51
C ARG A 5 2.06 -11.30 15.49
N LEU A 6 2.50 -10.83 14.32
CA LEU A 6 3.28 -9.60 14.17
C LEU A 6 2.44 -8.33 14.35
N LEU A 7 1.19 -8.34 13.87
CA LEU A 7 0.21 -7.26 14.10
C LEU A 7 -0.09 -7.09 15.60
N ALA A 8 -0.29 -8.20 16.31
CA ALA A 8 -0.51 -8.21 17.76
C ALA A 8 0.71 -7.71 18.55
N LEU A 9 1.93 -8.07 18.13
CA LEU A 9 3.17 -7.60 18.77
C LEU A 9 3.45 -6.11 18.49
N LEU A 10 3.09 -5.60 17.31
CA LEU A 10 3.15 -4.17 17.00
C LEU A 10 2.15 -3.37 17.86
N LEU A 11 0.93 -3.88 18.06
CA LEU A 11 -0.08 -3.25 18.91
C LEU A 11 0.29 -3.24 20.41
N LEU A 12 1.02 -4.26 20.90
CA LEU A 12 1.44 -4.37 22.31
C LEU A 12 2.62 -3.46 22.69
N GLY A 13 3.43 -3.00 21.72
CA GLY A 13 4.58 -2.13 21.97
C GLY A 13 4.28 -0.62 22.01
N LEU A 14 3.02 -0.22 21.86
CA LEU A 14 2.61 1.15 21.51
C LEU A 14 1.93 1.95 22.66
N LEU A 15 2.03 1.49 23.91
CA LEU A 15 1.32 2.08 25.06
C LEU A 15 2.05 3.23 25.79
N ALA A 16 3.07 3.86 25.20
CA ALA A 16 3.69 5.06 25.77
C ALA A 16 3.19 6.31 25.04
N LEU A 17 2.21 7.00 25.64
CA LEU A 17 1.68 8.28 25.15
C LEU A 17 2.38 9.45 25.87
N PRO A 18 2.98 10.41 25.14
CA PRO A 18 3.27 11.72 25.72
C PRO A 18 2.03 12.62 25.67
N THR A 19 1.93 13.51 26.66
CA THR A 19 0.83 14.50 26.82
C THR A 19 1.28 15.92 26.44
N ARG A 20 0.31 16.72 25.96
CA ARG A 20 0.28 18.20 25.70
C ARG A 20 0.77 18.63 24.31
N SER A 21 0.35 19.76 23.73
CA SER A 21 -0.46 20.94 24.16
C SER A 21 -1.23 21.48 22.94
N GLU A 22 -2.35 22.15 23.17
CA GLU A 22 -3.20 22.79 22.15
C GLU A 22 -2.51 23.97 21.45
N ALA A 23 -2.56 23.99 20.12
CA ALA A 23 -2.47 25.19 19.31
C ALA A 23 -3.50 25.09 18.19
N GLN A 24 -4.50 25.97 18.23
CA GLN A 24 -5.49 26.17 17.18
C GLN A 24 -4.85 26.93 16.02
N HIS A 25 -5.07 26.52 14.77
CA HIS A 25 -5.56 27.36 13.67
C HIS A 25 -6.05 26.51 12.49
N SER A 26 -7.07 27.04 11.82
CA SER A 26 -7.95 26.45 10.80
C SER A 26 -7.26 25.72 9.64
N ALA A 27 -7.50 24.40 9.52
CA ALA A 27 -7.29 23.63 8.29
C ALA A 27 -8.64 23.19 7.69
N ALA A 28 -8.85 23.56 6.43
CA ALA A 28 -10.05 23.26 5.66
C ALA A 28 -10.33 21.75 5.61
N ASN A 29 -11.39 21.28 6.30
CA ASN A 29 -12.14 20.03 6.10
C ASN A 29 -11.37 18.75 5.68
N GLY A 30 -10.08 18.68 6.00
CA GLY A 30 -9.18 17.61 5.58
C GLY A 30 -9.39 16.41 6.48
N LYS A 31 -10.11 15.41 5.99
CA LYS A 31 -10.35 14.17 6.73
C LYS A 31 -9.01 13.55 7.14
N HIS A 32 -8.76 13.51 8.45
CA HIS A 32 -7.51 13.02 9.06
C HIS A 32 -7.34 11.49 9.02
N ASP A 33 -8.17 10.76 8.28
CA ASP A 33 -8.23 9.30 8.28
C ASP A 33 -7.86 8.69 6.92
N CYS A 34 -6.86 9.25 6.23
CA CYS A 34 -6.48 8.88 4.87
C CYS A 34 -6.19 7.38 4.69
N PHE A 35 -5.42 6.74 5.58
CA PHE A 35 -5.14 5.31 5.45
C PHE A 35 -6.39 4.46 5.78
N GLN A 36 -7.14 4.80 6.84
CA GLN A 36 -8.38 4.08 7.13
C GLN A 36 -9.41 4.21 6.02
N ARG A 37 -9.57 5.42 5.46
CA ARG A 37 -10.48 5.71 4.36
C ARG A 37 -10.11 4.88 3.13
N HIS A 38 -8.85 4.89 2.74
CA HIS A 38 -8.34 4.05 1.65
C HIS A 38 -8.74 2.57 1.85
N LEU A 39 -8.51 2.01 3.04
CA LEU A 39 -8.88 0.63 3.34
C LEU A 39 -10.40 0.39 3.35
N ARG A 40 -11.20 1.33 3.85
CA ARG A 40 -12.67 1.21 3.87
C ARG A 40 -13.25 1.22 2.45
N GLU A 41 -12.78 2.15 1.62
CA GLU A 41 -13.15 2.27 0.22
C GLU A 41 -12.74 1.01 -0.56
N ALA A 42 -11.54 0.46 -0.30
CA ALA A 42 -11.11 -0.82 -0.88
C ALA A 42 -12.01 -1.99 -0.46
N ILE A 43 -12.37 -2.09 0.82
CA ILE A 43 -13.28 -3.13 1.33
C ILE A 43 -14.66 -3.02 0.68
N GLU A 44 -15.18 -1.80 0.51
CA GLU A 44 -16.46 -1.54 -0.13
C GLU A 44 -16.43 -1.96 -1.60
N LEU A 45 -15.46 -1.45 -2.35
CA LEU A 45 -15.27 -1.80 -3.76
C LEU A 45 -15.12 -3.31 -3.96
N ASN A 46 -14.31 -3.98 -3.13
CA ASN A 46 -14.09 -5.42 -3.23
C ASN A 46 -15.33 -6.24 -2.84
N ARG A 47 -16.18 -5.74 -1.93
CA ARG A 47 -17.48 -6.37 -1.64
C ARG A 47 -18.43 -6.26 -2.81
N GLU A 48 -18.45 -5.13 -3.51
CA GLU A 48 -19.28 -4.92 -4.70
C GLU A 48 -18.84 -5.81 -5.86
N ARG A 49 -17.52 -5.98 -6.05
CA ARG A 49 -16.95 -6.75 -7.17
C ARG A 49 -16.94 -8.26 -6.95
N LEU A 50 -16.92 -8.72 -5.70
CA LEU A 50 -16.96 -10.14 -5.36
C LEU A 50 -18.08 -10.90 -6.10
N PRO A 51 -19.37 -10.51 -6.05
CA PRO A 51 -20.43 -11.22 -6.77
C PRO A 51 -20.27 -11.15 -8.30
N LEU A 52 -19.61 -10.10 -8.84
CA LEU A 52 -19.35 -9.99 -10.27
C LEU A 52 -18.32 -11.04 -10.71
N TYR A 53 -17.18 -11.11 -10.03
CA TYR A 53 -16.17 -12.12 -10.29
C TYR A 53 -16.69 -13.53 -10.05
N SER A 54 -17.48 -13.74 -8.99
CA SER A 54 -18.06 -15.03 -8.67
C SER A 54 -18.90 -15.57 -9.82
N ARG A 55 -19.75 -14.73 -10.45
CA ARG A 55 -20.53 -15.14 -11.62
C ARG A 55 -19.69 -15.39 -12.87
N LEU A 56 -18.60 -14.62 -13.05
CA LEU A 56 -17.71 -14.80 -14.21
C LEU A 56 -16.87 -16.08 -14.14
N THR A 57 -16.73 -16.68 -12.95
CA THR A 57 -15.77 -17.75 -12.67
C THR A 57 -16.41 -18.96 -12.00
N ASP A 58 -17.75 -19.04 -12.01
CA ASP A 58 -18.54 -20.08 -11.32
C ASP A 58 -18.08 -20.30 -9.86
N GLY A 59 -17.78 -19.21 -9.16
CA GLY A 59 -17.34 -19.19 -7.76
C GLY A 59 -15.83 -19.35 -7.52
N ALA A 60 -15.02 -19.66 -8.54
CA ALA A 60 -13.58 -19.90 -8.35
C ALA A 60 -12.82 -18.69 -7.78
N SER A 61 -13.31 -17.46 -8.04
CA SER A 61 -12.75 -16.21 -7.51
C SER A 61 -13.06 -15.92 -6.04
N GLU A 62 -14.11 -16.52 -5.45
CA GLU A 62 -14.63 -16.08 -4.16
C GLU A 62 -13.58 -16.10 -3.05
N ARG A 63 -12.75 -17.17 -3.01
CA ARG A 63 -11.72 -17.31 -1.99
C ARG A 63 -10.68 -16.19 -2.08
N ILE A 64 -10.37 -15.71 -3.29
CA ILE A 64 -9.40 -14.64 -3.53
C ILE A 64 -9.98 -13.32 -3.02
N SER A 65 -11.19 -12.96 -3.46
CA SER A 65 -11.87 -11.73 -3.04
C SER A 65 -12.11 -11.68 -1.53
N ARG A 66 -12.59 -12.78 -0.93
CA ARG A 66 -12.80 -12.84 0.53
C ARG A 66 -11.50 -12.70 1.31
N ARG A 67 -10.39 -13.26 0.80
CA ARG A 67 -9.08 -13.11 1.43
C ARG A 67 -8.59 -11.67 1.37
N LEU A 68 -8.75 -10.99 0.23
CA LEU A 68 -8.39 -9.58 0.06
C LEU A 68 -9.15 -8.68 1.05
N ILE A 69 -10.49 -8.80 1.05
CA ILE A 69 -11.38 -8.07 1.98
C ILE A 69 -10.98 -8.32 3.44
N TRP A 70 -10.64 -9.56 3.78
CA TRP A 70 -10.25 -9.91 5.13
C TRP A 70 -8.89 -9.28 5.52
N SER A 71 -7.90 -9.27 4.62
CA SER A 71 -6.62 -8.60 4.90
C SER A 71 -6.77 -7.11 5.11
N GLU A 72 -7.61 -6.44 4.31
CA GLU A 72 -7.90 -5.01 4.46
C GLU A 72 -8.56 -4.72 5.82
N ARG A 73 -9.54 -5.54 6.22
CA ARG A 73 -10.19 -5.40 7.54
C ARG A 73 -9.20 -5.58 8.69
N LEU A 74 -8.25 -6.51 8.56
CA LEU A 74 -7.21 -6.70 9.57
C LEU A 74 -6.23 -5.51 9.63
N ALA A 75 -6.07 -4.76 8.55
CA ALA A 75 -5.20 -3.60 8.52
C ALA A 75 -5.84 -2.35 9.15
N LEU A 76 -7.17 -2.28 9.25
CA LEU A 76 -7.90 -1.11 9.79
C LEU A 76 -7.41 -0.62 11.18
N PRO A 77 -7.14 -1.48 12.19
CA PRO A 77 -6.64 -1.01 13.48
C PRO A 77 -5.26 -0.36 13.38
N VAL A 78 -4.40 -0.88 12.50
CA VAL A 78 -3.07 -0.29 12.25
C VAL A 78 -3.22 1.03 11.50
N ALA A 79 -4.12 1.10 10.52
CA ALA A 79 -4.42 2.35 9.82
C ALA A 79 -4.92 3.44 10.76
N TRP A 80 -5.82 3.10 11.68
CA TRP A 80 -6.27 4.02 12.73
C TRP A 80 -5.13 4.55 13.60
N TYR A 81 -4.23 3.66 14.01
CA TYR A 81 -3.07 4.06 14.79
C TYR A 81 -2.16 5.01 14.01
N VAL A 82 -1.87 4.70 12.74
CA VAL A 82 -1.01 5.52 11.88
C VAL A 82 -1.63 6.89 11.60
N ASP A 83 -2.90 6.94 11.20
CA ASP A 83 -3.64 8.19 10.95
C ASP A 83 -3.61 9.09 12.20
N ARG A 84 -3.84 8.51 13.38
CA ARG A 84 -3.78 9.25 14.66
C ARG A 84 -2.37 9.79 14.96
N ARG A 85 -1.31 9.08 14.58
CA ARG A 85 0.08 9.56 14.76
C ARG A 85 0.43 10.66 13.76
N ALA A 86 -0.18 10.64 12.57
CA ALA A 86 0.03 11.64 11.53
C ALA A 86 -0.79 12.92 11.72
N SER A 87 -1.83 12.91 12.57
CA SER A 87 -2.78 14.03 12.68
C SER A 87 -2.12 15.37 13.00
N GLY A 88 -1.07 15.39 13.84
CA GLY A 88 -0.35 16.62 14.18
C GLY A 88 0.35 17.23 12.96
N TYR A 89 0.98 16.39 12.13
CA TYR A 89 1.61 16.82 10.88
C TYR A 89 0.57 17.35 9.88
N LEU A 90 -0.56 16.63 9.74
CA LEU A 90 -1.66 17.05 8.87
C LEU A 90 -2.25 18.40 9.28
N GLN A 91 -2.43 18.65 10.58
CA GLN A 91 -2.92 19.93 11.10
C GLN A 91 -1.93 21.07 10.84
N ALA A 92 -0.63 20.78 10.78
CA ALA A 92 0.41 21.73 10.42
C ALA A 92 0.59 21.91 8.90
N GLY A 93 -0.25 21.28 8.07
CA GLY A 93 -0.18 21.39 6.61
C GLY A 93 0.83 20.45 5.95
N ILE A 94 1.37 19.47 6.68
CA ILE A 94 2.21 18.41 6.13
C ILE A 94 1.30 17.21 5.80
N PRO A 95 1.05 16.89 4.52
CA PRO A 95 0.12 15.83 4.09
C PRO A 95 0.65 14.39 4.32
N LEU A 96 1.27 14.15 5.47
CA LEU A 96 1.79 12.83 5.88
C LEU A 96 0.65 11.82 5.97
N VAL A 97 0.90 10.59 5.51
CA VAL A 97 -0.06 9.51 5.24
C VAL A 97 -1.00 9.81 4.07
N CYS A 98 -1.50 11.02 3.91
CA CYS A 98 -2.44 11.36 2.85
C CYS A 98 -1.78 11.36 1.46
N ASP A 99 -0.55 11.83 1.35
CA ASP A 99 0.19 11.76 0.08
C ASP A 99 0.63 10.32 -0.22
N GLU A 100 0.90 9.48 0.80
CA GLU A 100 1.36 8.09 0.64
C GLU A 100 0.24 7.13 0.19
N PHE A 101 -1.01 7.38 0.59
CA PHE A 101 -2.16 6.53 0.23
C PHE A 101 -3.01 7.18 -0.86
N VAL A 102 -2.88 6.64 -2.07
CA VAL A 102 -3.64 7.08 -3.26
C VAL A 102 -5.14 6.83 -3.08
N SER A 103 -5.96 7.73 -3.63
CA SER A 103 -7.42 7.60 -3.66
C SER A 103 -7.88 6.31 -4.34
N MET A 104 -8.82 5.61 -3.72
CA MET A 104 -9.45 4.43 -4.34
C MET A 104 -10.33 4.80 -5.53
N GLU A 105 -10.73 6.06 -5.69
CA GLU A 105 -11.48 6.56 -6.85
C GLU A 105 -10.71 6.43 -8.17
N LEU A 106 -9.37 6.38 -8.12
CA LEU A 106 -8.51 6.15 -9.29
C LEU A 106 -8.49 4.68 -9.73
N THR A 107 -9.16 3.80 -9.00
CA THR A 107 -9.25 2.38 -9.35
C THR A 107 -10.05 2.23 -10.64
N PRO A 108 -9.56 1.49 -11.65
CA PRO A 108 -10.26 1.34 -12.92
C PRO A 108 -11.67 0.79 -12.73
N ALA A 109 -12.64 1.27 -13.52
CA ALA A 109 -13.99 0.70 -13.54
C ALA A 109 -13.96 -0.81 -13.85
N PHE A 110 -14.90 -1.56 -13.26
CA PHE A 110 -14.94 -3.01 -13.41
C PHE A 110 -15.10 -3.43 -14.88
N ARG A 111 -14.25 -4.35 -15.33
CA ARG A 111 -14.36 -5.02 -16.63
C ARG A 111 -14.34 -6.54 -16.43
N ALA A 112 -15.16 -7.25 -17.22
CA ALA A 112 -15.19 -8.71 -17.19
C ALA A 112 -13.93 -9.35 -17.81
N ARG A 113 -13.23 -8.62 -18.68
CA ARG A 113 -12.00 -9.05 -19.34
C ARG A 113 -10.93 -7.96 -19.27
N ALA A 114 -9.68 -8.37 -19.15
CA ALA A 114 -8.53 -7.47 -19.18
C ALA A 114 -8.46 -6.73 -20.54
N PRO A 115 -8.02 -5.44 -20.54
CA PRO A 115 -7.84 -4.68 -21.77
C PRO A 115 -6.60 -5.11 -22.58
N ILE A 116 -5.71 -5.89 -21.97
CA ILE A 116 -4.52 -6.47 -22.59
C ILE A 116 -4.72 -7.97 -22.77
N ALA A 117 -4.09 -8.54 -23.80
CA ALA A 117 -4.16 -9.97 -24.06
C ALA A 117 -3.65 -10.77 -22.85
N PRO A 118 -4.39 -11.80 -22.39
CA PRO A 118 -3.93 -12.62 -21.28
C PRO A 118 -2.65 -13.36 -21.66
N GLN A 119 -1.73 -13.45 -20.71
CA GLN A 119 -0.53 -14.26 -20.87
C GLN A 119 -0.79 -15.68 -20.34
N PRO A 120 -0.19 -16.74 -20.91
CA PRO A 120 -0.34 -18.10 -20.39
C PRO A 120 0.12 -18.20 -18.93
N VAL A 121 -0.54 -19.03 -18.11
CA VAL A 121 -0.14 -19.22 -16.70
C VAL A 121 1.31 -19.70 -16.54
N THR A 122 1.86 -20.36 -17.57
CA THR A 122 3.27 -20.78 -17.62
C THR A 122 4.26 -19.63 -17.70
N THR A 123 3.81 -18.39 -17.89
CA THR A 123 4.64 -17.17 -17.82
C THR A 123 4.69 -16.59 -16.41
N PHE A 124 3.78 -16.97 -15.51
CA PHE A 124 3.82 -16.55 -14.11
C PHE A 124 5.11 -17.06 -13.43
N ARG A 125 5.86 -16.14 -12.81
CA ARG A 125 7.09 -16.46 -12.08
C ARG A 125 6.94 -15.99 -10.63
N PRO A 126 6.83 -16.90 -9.65
CA PRO A 126 6.73 -16.49 -8.26
C PRO A 126 7.91 -15.61 -7.83
N THR A 127 7.62 -14.44 -7.26
CA THR A 127 8.66 -13.54 -6.75
C THR A 127 9.19 -14.02 -5.40
N ASP A 128 10.53 -14.04 -5.23
CA ASP A 128 11.15 -14.24 -3.91
C ASP A 128 11.05 -12.94 -3.10
N THR A 129 9.96 -12.80 -2.36
CA THR A 129 9.71 -11.63 -1.49
C THR A 129 10.73 -11.53 -0.34
N ARG A 130 11.42 -12.62 0.02
CA ARG A 130 12.49 -12.57 1.01
C ARG A 130 13.75 -11.95 0.43
N ARG A 131 14.05 -12.17 -0.86
CA ARG A 131 15.12 -11.45 -1.57
C ARG A 131 14.83 -9.95 -1.59
N VAL A 132 13.62 -9.54 -1.95
CA VAL A 132 13.22 -8.11 -1.94
C VAL A 132 13.42 -7.50 -0.55
N ARG A 133 12.88 -8.13 0.49
CA ARG A 133 13.04 -7.64 1.87
C ARG A 133 14.50 -7.57 2.32
N ARG A 134 15.36 -8.51 1.89
CA ARG A 134 16.80 -8.49 2.21
C ARG A 134 17.52 -7.36 1.48
N ALA A 135 17.17 -7.11 0.21
CA ALA A 135 17.74 -6.02 -0.57
C ALA A 135 17.43 -4.66 0.08
N VAL A 136 16.15 -4.43 0.45
CA VAL A 136 15.73 -3.18 1.12
C VAL A 136 16.35 -3.03 2.51
N ARG A 137 16.62 -4.14 3.22
CA ARG A 137 17.17 -4.11 4.59
C ARG A 137 18.52 -3.39 4.69
N GLY A 138 19.33 -3.41 3.63
CA GLY A 138 20.63 -2.74 3.59
C GLY A 138 20.48 -1.23 3.79
N SER A 139 19.71 -0.58 2.92
CA SER A 139 19.42 0.86 2.96
C SER A 139 18.55 1.24 4.16
N TYR A 140 17.56 0.41 4.52
CA TYR A 140 16.72 0.61 5.71
C TYR A 140 17.57 0.78 6.99
N ARG A 141 18.61 -0.04 7.17
CA ARG A 141 19.46 0.01 8.37
C ARG A 141 20.34 1.25 8.43
N GLN A 142 20.55 1.90 7.29
CA GLN A 142 21.36 3.11 7.16
C GLN A 142 20.52 4.39 7.21
N GLY A 143 19.18 4.27 7.34
CA GLY A 143 18.29 5.42 7.25
C GLY A 143 18.21 6.02 5.84
N ASP A 144 18.59 5.25 4.82
CA ASP A 144 18.77 5.73 3.44
C ASP A 144 17.50 5.49 2.61
N PHE A 145 16.57 6.44 2.64
CA PHE A 145 15.36 6.41 1.81
C PHE A 145 15.66 6.36 0.30
N PRO A 146 16.57 7.20 -0.26
CA PRO A 146 16.95 7.09 -1.67
C PRO A 146 17.44 5.70 -2.09
N GLY A 147 18.27 5.06 -1.27
CA GLY A 147 18.71 3.69 -1.54
C GLY A 147 17.57 2.67 -1.48
N VAL A 148 16.59 2.85 -0.58
CA VAL A 148 15.36 2.04 -0.58
C VAL A 148 14.59 2.23 -1.89
N SER A 149 14.39 3.47 -2.35
CA SER A 149 13.71 3.77 -3.60
C SER A 149 14.37 3.09 -4.80
N ALA A 150 15.70 3.22 -4.93
CA ALA A 150 16.45 2.60 -6.02
C ALA A 150 16.30 1.06 -6.05
N VAL A 151 16.28 0.41 -4.89
CA VAL A 151 16.03 -1.03 -4.78
C VAL A 151 14.60 -1.39 -5.22
N LEU A 152 13.61 -0.63 -4.77
CA LEU A 152 12.20 -0.88 -5.08
C LEU A 152 11.90 -0.67 -6.57
N GLU A 153 12.44 0.37 -7.19
CA GLU A 153 12.35 0.59 -8.64
C GLU A 153 12.94 -0.58 -9.43
N GLY A 154 14.10 -1.09 -9.01
CA GLY A 154 14.72 -2.26 -9.65
C GLY A 154 13.85 -3.50 -9.57
N GLU A 155 13.14 -3.71 -8.46
CA GLU A 155 12.19 -4.83 -8.33
C GLU A 155 10.89 -4.58 -9.10
N LEU A 156 10.40 -3.34 -9.21
CA LEU A 156 9.25 -3.00 -10.04
C LEU A 156 9.52 -3.24 -11.54
N ARG A 157 10.68 -2.79 -12.05
CA ARG A 157 11.11 -3.06 -13.43
C ARG A 157 11.12 -4.56 -13.76
N ARG A 158 11.51 -5.40 -12.80
CA ARG A 158 11.46 -6.87 -12.97
C ARG A 158 10.05 -7.44 -13.09
N LEU A 159 9.03 -6.75 -12.60
CA LEU A 159 7.63 -7.19 -12.67
C LEU A 159 6.92 -6.68 -13.94
N GLU A 160 7.56 -5.85 -14.76
CA GLU A 160 7.00 -5.30 -16.00
C GLU A 160 6.84 -6.37 -17.09
N ASP A 161 7.68 -7.41 -17.08
CA ASP A 161 7.62 -8.53 -18.04
C ASP A 161 6.31 -9.34 -17.98
N ALA A 162 5.57 -9.20 -16.88
CA ALA A 162 4.35 -9.93 -16.58
C ALA A 162 3.22 -8.96 -16.18
N PRO A 163 2.76 -8.08 -17.09
CA PRO A 163 1.84 -6.99 -16.75
C PRO A 163 0.46 -7.48 -16.28
N THR A 164 0.05 -8.68 -16.70
CA THR A 164 -1.22 -9.33 -16.32
C THR A 164 -1.19 -10.00 -14.94
N TYR A 165 -0.01 -10.08 -14.33
CA TYR A 165 0.22 -10.77 -13.05
C TYR A 165 0.82 -9.81 -12.01
N HIS A 166 1.00 -10.32 -10.79
CA HIS A 166 1.70 -9.64 -9.70
C HIS A 166 1.05 -8.32 -9.25
N CYS A 167 -0.23 -8.12 -9.53
CA CYS A 167 -0.87 -6.83 -9.36
C CYS A 167 -0.90 -6.36 -7.89
N MET A 168 -1.17 -7.25 -6.93
CA MET A 168 -1.12 -6.87 -5.51
C MET A 168 0.32 -6.64 -5.04
N LEU A 169 1.27 -7.48 -5.47
CA LEU A 169 2.67 -7.31 -5.13
C LEU A 169 3.23 -6.00 -5.68
N ARG A 170 2.94 -5.70 -6.95
CA ARG A 170 3.31 -4.46 -7.64
C ARG A 170 2.74 -3.25 -6.88
N HIS A 171 1.44 -3.26 -6.58
CA HIS A 171 0.77 -2.21 -5.81
C HIS A 171 1.45 -1.93 -4.46
N LEU A 172 1.82 -2.97 -3.69
CA LEU A 172 2.54 -2.77 -2.43
C LEU A 172 3.96 -2.22 -2.62
N LEU A 173 4.65 -2.61 -3.69
CA LEU A 173 5.99 -2.10 -4.00
C LEU A 173 5.95 -0.65 -4.48
N GLU A 174 4.95 -0.28 -5.28
CA GLU A 174 4.71 1.11 -5.71
C GLU A 174 4.36 2.00 -4.52
N SER A 175 3.49 1.54 -3.61
CA SER A 175 3.20 2.26 -2.37
C SER A 175 4.44 2.42 -1.48
N ALA A 176 5.25 1.35 -1.33
CA ALA A 176 6.51 1.42 -0.59
C ALA A 176 7.52 2.39 -1.24
N LEU A 177 7.60 2.43 -2.57
CA LEU A 177 8.44 3.36 -3.32
C LEU A 177 7.99 4.79 -3.08
N ARG A 178 6.69 5.05 -3.17
CA ARG A 178 6.09 6.36 -2.90
C ARG A 178 6.37 6.84 -1.49
N ILE A 179 6.23 5.97 -0.48
CA ILE A 179 6.60 6.27 0.91
C ILE A 179 8.08 6.67 1.00
N ALA A 180 8.98 5.90 0.36
CA ALA A 180 10.41 6.18 0.41
C ALA A 180 10.77 7.52 -0.25
N ASN A 181 10.10 7.88 -1.36
CA ASN A 181 10.32 9.15 -2.03
C ASN A 181 9.76 10.35 -1.27
N LEU A 182 8.59 10.19 -0.62
CA LEU A 182 7.95 11.27 0.14
C LEU A 182 8.61 11.52 1.50
N ALA A 183 9.18 10.49 2.14
CA ALA A 183 9.76 10.60 3.47
C ALA A 183 10.76 11.78 3.64
N PRO A 184 11.81 11.94 2.80
CA PRO A 184 12.72 13.07 2.91
C PRO A 184 12.04 14.43 2.65
N ILE A 185 11.03 14.48 1.76
CA ILE A 185 10.27 15.70 1.46
C ILE A 185 9.46 16.14 2.68
N GLN A 186 8.75 15.21 3.32
CA GLN A 186 7.96 15.52 4.52
C GLN A 186 8.85 15.82 5.73
N ALA A 187 10.04 15.22 5.81
CA ALA A 187 11.03 15.53 6.83
C ALA A 187 11.53 16.97 6.72
N ALA A 188 11.89 17.41 5.51
CA ALA A 188 12.29 18.80 5.26
C ALA A 188 11.16 19.80 5.60
N ARG A 189 9.91 19.48 5.22
CA ARG A 189 8.75 20.33 5.58
C ARG A 189 8.52 20.42 7.09
N ALA A 190 8.72 19.33 7.83
CA ALA A 190 8.62 19.34 9.29
C ALA A 190 9.72 20.20 9.92
N GLU A 191 10.95 20.10 9.41
CA GLU A 191 12.07 20.92 9.85
C GLU A 191 11.82 22.42 9.61
N GLU A 192 11.34 22.80 8.43
CA GLU A 192 10.96 24.18 8.08
C GLU A 192 9.91 24.77 9.03
N LEU A 193 9.02 23.92 9.55
CA LEU A 193 7.98 24.30 10.52
C LEU A 193 8.42 24.16 11.99
N GLY A 194 9.68 23.79 12.26
CA GLY A 194 10.19 23.58 13.61
C GLY A 194 9.56 22.40 14.35
N MET A 195 9.08 21.39 13.60
CA MET A 195 8.44 20.18 14.13
C MET A 195 9.42 19.00 14.15
N ASP A 196 9.13 18.01 15.00
CA ASP A 196 9.86 16.74 15.01
C ASP A 196 9.75 16.03 13.66
N SER A 197 10.84 15.41 13.18
CA SER A 197 10.83 14.68 11.91
C SER A 197 9.81 13.51 11.91
N PRO A 198 8.98 13.38 10.85
CA PRO A 198 8.03 12.29 10.69
C PRO A 198 8.67 10.97 10.20
N GLU A 199 9.98 10.91 9.96
CA GLU A 199 10.65 9.74 9.36
C GLU A 199 10.37 8.43 10.10
N GLY A 200 10.25 8.45 11.43
CA GLY A 200 9.90 7.27 12.20
C GLY A 200 8.56 6.66 11.78
N LEU A 201 7.59 7.50 11.40
CA LEU A 201 6.30 7.05 10.88
C LEU A 201 6.42 6.54 9.44
N SER A 202 7.21 7.19 8.59
CA SER A 202 7.49 6.72 7.23
C SER A 202 8.20 5.36 7.23
N TRP A 203 9.17 5.14 8.12
CA TRP A 203 9.82 3.84 8.31
C TRP A 203 8.86 2.76 8.81
N LEU A 204 7.93 3.11 9.71
CA LEU A 204 6.87 2.19 10.14
C LEU A 204 5.99 1.78 8.95
N LEU A 205 5.52 2.74 8.16
CA LEU A 205 4.72 2.49 6.96
C LEU A 205 5.45 1.60 5.96
N LEU A 206 6.70 1.92 5.64
CA LEU A 206 7.53 1.11 4.75
C LEU A 206 7.67 -0.32 5.28
N ARG A 207 7.95 -0.49 6.57
CA ARG A 207 8.06 -1.81 7.19
C ARG A 207 6.77 -2.61 7.09
N LEU A 208 5.61 -1.97 7.29
CA LEU A 208 4.30 -2.62 7.16
C LEU A 208 4.10 -3.18 5.74
N HIS A 209 4.40 -2.38 4.70
CA HIS A 209 4.33 -2.82 3.30
C HIS A 209 5.29 -3.97 3.00
N LEU A 210 6.53 -3.89 3.49
CA LEU A 210 7.52 -4.95 3.30
C LEU A 210 7.13 -6.26 4.00
N LEU A 211 6.40 -6.19 5.11
CA LEU A 211 5.94 -7.38 5.83
C LEU A 211 4.78 -8.10 5.12
N THR A 212 3.97 -7.39 4.33
CA THR A 212 2.81 -7.95 3.61
C THR A 212 3.16 -8.52 2.23
N LEU A 213 4.37 -8.30 1.71
CA LEU A 213 4.77 -8.77 0.37
C LEU A 213 4.55 -10.28 0.17
N GLU A 214 4.82 -11.11 1.19
CA GLU A 214 4.61 -12.57 1.08
C GLU A 214 3.12 -12.93 0.94
N ASP A 215 2.24 -12.21 1.63
CA ASP A 215 0.79 -12.43 1.51
C ASP A 215 0.26 -11.91 0.18
N ALA A 216 0.74 -10.78 -0.32
CA ALA A 216 0.44 -10.27 -1.66
C ALA A 216 0.88 -11.26 -2.76
N ALA A 217 2.11 -11.75 -2.72
CA ALA A 217 2.61 -12.73 -3.69
C ALA A 217 1.83 -14.06 -3.66
N ARG A 218 1.31 -14.46 -2.49
CA ARG A 218 0.41 -15.63 -2.37
C ARG A 218 -0.97 -15.35 -2.97
N LEU A 219 -1.48 -14.13 -2.82
CA LEU A 219 -2.75 -13.71 -3.41
C LEU A 219 -2.65 -13.66 -4.94
N ASP A 220 -1.59 -13.05 -5.47
CA ASP A 220 -1.30 -13.01 -6.91
C ASP A 220 -1.16 -14.42 -7.50
N ARG A 221 -0.45 -15.32 -6.81
CA ARG A 221 -0.35 -16.72 -7.23
C ARG A 221 -1.73 -17.41 -7.32
N ALA A 222 -2.63 -17.10 -6.39
CA ALA A 222 -3.97 -17.68 -6.41
C ALA A 222 -4.83 -17.08 -7.55
N ALA A 223 -4.59 -15.82 -7.91
CA ALA A 223 -5.26 -15.14 -9.02
C ALA A 223 -4.73 -15.53 -10.41
N ALA A 224 -3.47 -15.96 -10.51
CA ALA A 224 -2.80 -16.22 -11.78
C ALA A 224 -3.59 -17.14 -12.75
N PRO A 225 -4.24 -18.24 -12.33
CA PRO A 225 -5.04 -19.05 -13.25
C PRO A 225 -6.21 -18.26 -13.89
N LEU A 226 -6.93 -17.46 -13.11
CA LEU A 226 -8.04 -16.64 -13.61
C LEU A 226 -7.55 -15.50 -14.50
N GLN A 227 -6.40 -14.91 -14.15
CA GLN A 227 -5.74 -13.87 -14.96
C GLN A 227 -5.25 -14.42 -16.30
N ALA A 228 -4.79 -15.68 -16.35
CA ALA A 228 -4.44 -16.38 -17.59
C ALA A 228 -5.65 -16.63 -18.51
N GLU A 229 -6.86 -16.67 -17.94
CA GLU A 229 -8.12 -16.71 -18.69
C GLU A 229 -8.60 -15.29 -19.08
N GLY A 230 -7.85 -14.25 -18.71
CA GLY A 230 -8.18 -12.86 -18.99
C GLY A 230 -9.15 -12.22 -17.99
N ILE A 231 -9.40 -12.84 -16.83
CA ILE A 231 -10.17 -12.23 -15.74
C ILE A 231 -9.25 -11.32 -14.92
N PRO A 232 -9.46 -9.98 -14.91
CA PRO A 232 -8.53 -9.03 -14.30
C PRO A 232 -8.73 -8.91 -12.78
N ILE A 233 -8.98 -10.02 -12.07
CA ILE A 233 -9.12 -10.01 -10.61
C ILE A 233 -7.85 -9.46 -9.96
N ILE A 234 -8.00 -8.64 -8.91
CA ILE A 234 -6.94 -7.89 -8.23
C ILE A 234 -6.40 -6.73 -9.08
N CYS A 235 -6.06 -6.96 -10.35
CA CYS A 235 -5.38 -5.98 -11.19
C CYS A 235 -6.16 -4.71 -11.44
N GLN A 236 -7.48 -4.81 -11.53
CA GLN A 236 -8.34 -3.64 -11.63
C GLN A 236 -8.93 -3.22 -10.28
N ASP A 237 -8.62 -3.92 -9.18
CA ASP A 237 -9.19 -3.69 -7.84
C ASP A 237 -8.29 -2.82 -6.95
N VAL A 238 -7.16 -2.38 -7.49
CA VAL A 238 -6.22 -1.47 -6.85
C VAL A 238 -5.97 -0.25 -7.74
N PRO A 239 -5.79 0.95 -7.17
CA PRO A 239 -5.45 2.13 -7.95
C PRO A 239 -3.98 2.05 -8.41
N PRO A 240 -3.65 2.65 -9.57
CA PRO A 240 -2.26 2.88 -9.95
C PRO A 240 -1.60 3.84 -8.95
N ILE A 241 -0.31 3.63 -8.67
CA ILE A 241 0.45 4.49 -7.76
C ILE A 241 1.68 5.03 -8.49
N ALA A 242 1.71 6.34 -8.69
CA ALA A 242 2.90 7.04 -9.17
C ALA A 242 3.95 7.17 -8.04
N PRO A 243 5.26 7.21 -8.35
CA PRO A 243 6.32 7.36 -7.35
C PRO A 243 6.21 8.64 -6.51
N LEU A 244 5.56 9.69 -7.03
CA LEU A 244 5.23 10.94 -6.33
C LEU A 244 3.82 11.42 -6.73
N PRO A 245 3.17 12.30 -5.95
CA PRO A 245 1.99 13.06 -6.40
C PRO A 245 2.34 13.98 -7.58
N GLU A 246 1.39 14.20 -8.51
CA GLU A 246 1.60 15.04 -9.70
C GLU A 246 2.09 16.46 -9.33
N GLU A 247 1.61 17.01 -8.21
CA GLU A 247 1.98 18.34 -7.72
C GLU A 247 3.45 18.46 -7.32
N LEU A 248 4.12 17.32 -7.08
CA LEU A 248 5.53 17.23 -6.70
C LEU A 248 6.43 16.75 -7.85
N GLU A 249 5.87 16.32 -8.99
CA GLU A 249 6.65 15.89 -10.16
C GLU A 249 7.17 17.07 -11.01
N ILE A 250 6.63 18.29 -10.83
CA ILE A 250 6.92 19.48 -11.66
C ILE A 250 7.91 20.46 -10.97
N ARG A 251 8.84 19.97 -10.13
CA ARG A 251 9.88 20.83 -9.51
C ARG A 251 11.29 20.38 -9.84
#